data_AF-A0A962QXW2-F1
#
_entry.id   AF-A0A962QXW2-F1
#
_cell.length_a   1.000
_cell.length_b   1.000
_cell.length_c   1.000
_cell.angle_alpha   90.00
_cell.angle_beta   90.00
_cell.angle_gamma   90.00
#
_symmetry.space_group_name_H-M   'P 1'
#
loop_
_entity.id
_entity.type
_entity.pdbx_description
1 polymer ?
#
loop_
_entity_poly.entity_id
_entity_poly.type
_entity_poly.pdbx_seq_one_letter_code
_entity_poly.pdbx_strand_id
1 'polypeptide(L)'
;MNKLILAAAVLSASVSTQGVFAANDDNNGKVSVCHNGRTVSINSSGLRGHLGHGDSQGSCEDRRSAVMIMQCAPDGDGIVVDAVSSSPFVDPEVVPTPGPESDCATALAAMVDAQLAIRSVTAGGNGTTEYLLLGYVGISAP
;
A
#
# COMPACT_ATOMS: atom_id res chain seq x y z
N MET A 1 -15.32 -14.29 72.96
CA MET A 1 -14.33 -14.85 72.00
C MET A 1 -14.97 -14.80 70.61
N ASN A 2 -14.54 -13.90 69.73
CA ASN A 2 -14.37 -14.16 68.29
C ASN A 2 -13.83 -12.92 67.56
N LYS A 3 -12.52 -12.99 67.33
CA LYS A 3 -11.69 -12.55 66.20
C LYS A 3 -12.13 -11.35 65.34
N LEU A 4 -11.19 -10.39 65.32
CA LEU A 4 -10.92 -9.38 64.29
C LEU A 4 -11.11 -9.93 62.87
N ILE A 5 -11.64 -9.07 61.97
CA ILE A 5 -11.14 -8.98 60.59
C ILE A 5 -10.92 -7.50 60.26
N LEU A 6 -9.64 -7.16 60.05
CA LEU A 6 -9.16 -5.93 59.44
C LEU A 6 -9.68 -5.83 58.00
N ALA A 7 -10.17 -4.66 57.61
CA ALA A 7 -10.17 -4.24 56.22
C ALA A 7 -9.64 -2.80 56.17
N ALA A 8 -8.32 -2.67 56.08
CA ALA A 8 -7.69 -1.41 55.71
C ALA A 8 -7.92 -1.22 54.20
N ALA A 9 -8.83 -0.30 53.85
CA ALA A 9 -9.02 0.12 52.48
C ALA A 9 -7.77 0.86 52.02
N VAL A 10 -6.92 0.19 51.22
CA VAL A 10 -5.79 0.82 50.55
C VAL A 10 -6.36 1.60 49.37
N LEU A 11 -6.48 2.91 49.53
CA LEU A 11 -6.92 3.84 48.50
C LEU A 11 -5.78 4.02 47.48
N SER A 12 -5.78 3.23 46.41
CA SER A 12 -4.87 3.40 45.28
C SER A 12 -5.29 4.64 44.47
N ALA A 13 -4.68 5.79 44.76
CA ALA A 13 -4.77 6.96 43.91
C ALA A 13 -3.91 6.73 42.65
N SER A 14 -4.56 6.37 41.55
CA SER A 14 -3.95 6.33 40.23
C SER A 14 -3.74 7.76 39.73
N VAL A 15 -2.55 8.33 39.95
CA VAL A 15 -2.15 9.58 39.27
C VAL A 15 -1.97 9.27 37.79
N SER A 16 -2.92 9.74 36.99
CA SER A 16 -2.81 9.74 35.53
C SER A 16 -2.08 11.00 35.11
N THR A 17 -0.79 10.90 34.80
CA THR A 17 -0.06 11.99 34.13
C THR A 17 -0.57 12.09 32.70
N GLN A 18 -1.55 12.95 32.45
CA GLN A 18 -1.87 13.40 31.10
C GLN A 18 -0.72 14.30 30.64
N GLY A 19 0.12 13.77 29.74
CA GLY A 19 1.04 14.59 28.97
C GLY A 19 0.24 15.52 28.06
N VAL A 20 0.15 16.80 28.46
CA VAL A 20 -0.33 17.87 27.59
C VAL A 20 0.83 18.27 26.69
N PHE A 21 0.93 17.67 25.51
CA PHE A 21 1.73 18.23 24.42
C PHE A 21 0.85 19.23 23.67
N ALA A 22 0.80 20.46 24.17
CA ALA A 22 0.33 21.59 23.40
C ALA A 22 1.46 22.06 22.49
N ALA A 23 1.49 21.53 21.26
CA ALA A 23 2.18 22.17 20.14
C ALA A 23 1.10 22.69 19.19
N ASN A 24 0.75 23.96 19.35
CA ASN A 24 0.02 24.72 18.34
C ASN A 24 1.02 25.14 17.27
N ASP A 25 1.02 24.43 16.15
CA ASP A 25 1.64 24.86 14.91
C ASP A 25 0.53 25.13 13.88
N ASP A 26 0.20 26.39 13.69
CA ASP A 26 -0.91 26.87 12.86
C ASP A 26 -0.63 26.82 11.34
N ASN A 27 0.18 25.87 10.90
CA ASN A 27 0.18 25.29 9.54
C ASN A 27 -0.13 23.77 9.56
N ASN A 28 -0.77 23.35 10.66
CA ASN A 28 -1.79 22.33 10.87
C ASN A 28 -1.59 20.90 10.34
N GLY A 29 -0.37 20.39 10.26
CA GLY A 29 -0.10 18.95 10.14
C GLY A 29 -0.99 18.24 9.13
N LYS A 30 -1.30 18.89 8.00
CA LYS A 30 -2.18 18.35 6.97
C LYS A 30 -1.36 18.02 5.74
N VAL A 31 -1.75 16.96 5.06
CA VAL A 31 -1.12 16.50 3.83
C VAL A 31 -2.17 16.33 2.76
N SER A 32 -1.79 16.62 1.51
CA SER A 32 -2.64 16.32 0.37
C SER A 32 -2.53 14.84 0.03
N VAL A 33 -3.67 14.22 -0.27
CA VAL A 33 -3.74 12.88 -0.85
C VAL A 33 -4.72 12.89 -2.02
N CYS A 34 -4.46 12.04 -3.01
CA CYS A 34 -5.43 11.76 -4.06
C CYS A 34 -6.28 10.57 -3.61
N HIS A 35 -7.55 10.85 -3.31
CA HIS A 35 -8.54 9.86 -2.89
C HIS A 35 -9.60 9.74 -3.97
N ASN A 36 -9.73 8.57 -4.60
CA ASN A 36 -10.73 8.31 -5.63
C ASN A 36 -10.76 9.37 -6.76
N GLY A 37 -9.59 9.83 -7.20
CA GLY A 37 -9.47 10.83 -8.27
C GLY A 37 -9.76 12.28 -7.82
N ARG A 38 -9.87 12.54 -6.51
CA ARG A 38 -10.04 13.88 -5.94
C ARG A 38 -8.91 14.20 -4.98
N THR A 39 -8.28 15.35 -5.16
CA THR A 39 -7.29 15.87 -4.19
C THR A 39 -8.02 16.30 -2.94
N VAL A 40 -7.66 15.72 -1.80
CA VAL A 40 -8.22 16.05 -0.47
C VAL A 40 -7.10 16.34 0.52
N SER A 41 -7.35 17.24 1.47
CA SER A 41 -6.41 17.57 2.55
C SER A 41 -6.80 16.85 3.84
N ILE A 42 -5.97 15.90 4.27
CA ILE A 42 -6.19 15.07 5.46
C ILE A 42 -5.22 15.48 6.57
N ASN A 43 -5.51 15.10 7.82
CA ASN A 43 -4.50 15.23 8.88
C ASN A 43 -3.37 14.20 8.63
N SER A 44 -2.12 14.59 8.85
CA SER A 44 -0.91 13.80 8.63
C SER A 44 -0.92 12.50 9.44
N SER A 45 -1.50 12.51 10.64
CA SER A 45 -1.68 11.30 11.46
C SER A 45 -2.57 10.24 10.78
N GLY A 46 -3.44 10.65 9.86
CA GLY A 46 -4.29 9.76 9.06
C GLY A 46 -3.62 9.20 7.81
N LEU A 47 -2.47 9.74 7.39
CA LEU A 47 -1.84 9.40 6.11
C LEU A 47 -1.61 7.90 5.96
N ARG A 48 -1.07 7.23 6.98
CA ARG A 48 -0.80 5.79 6.94
C ARG A 48 -2.07 4.96 6.70
N GLY A 49 -3.20 5.38 7.28
CA GLY A 49 -4.49 4.72 7.07
C GLY A 49 -5.01 4.93 5.64
N HIS A 50 -4.91 6.16 5.13
CA HIS A 50 -5.28 6.49 3.76
C HIS A 50 -4.45 5.70 2.73
N LEU A 51 -3.13 5.61 2.90
CA LEU A 51 -2.25 4.79 2.04
C LEU A 51 -2.63 3.30 2.08
N GLY A 52 -2.98 2.77 3.25
CA GLY A 52 -3.45 1.39 3.41
C GLY A 52 -4.82 1.12 2.77
N HIS A 53 -5.60 2.15 2.46
CA HIS A 53 -6.86 2.05 1.73
C HIS A 53 -6.71 2.31 0.21
N GLY A 54 -5.49 2.52 -0.29
CA GLY A 54 -5.20 2.73 -1.71
C GLY A 54 -5.16 4.20 -2.16
N ASP A 55 -5.14 5.16 -1.22
CA ASP A 55 -4.88 6.56 -1.56
C ASP A 55 -3.40 6.77 -1.90
N SER A 56 -3.11 7.79 -2.70
CA SER A 56 -1.73 8.19 -3.00
C SER A 56 -1.43 9.53 -2.32
N GLN A 57 -0.27 9.67 -1.70
CA GLN A 57 0.18 10.96 -1.17
C GLN A 57 0.46 11.95 -2.31
N GLY A 58 0.08 13.22 -2.13
CA GLY A 58 0.17 14.28 -3.14
C GLY A 58 -1.18 14.64 -3.75
N SER A 59 -1.18 15.57 -4.70
CA SER A 59 -2.39 15.89 -5.46
C SER A 59 -2.68 14.83 -6.53
N CYS A 60 -3.89 14.78 -7.06
CA CYS A 60 -4.18 13.94 -8.21
C CYS A 60 -3.47 14.43 -9.49
N GLU A 61 -3.17 15.72 -9.61
CA GLU A 61 -2.37 16.26 -10.71
C GLU A 61 -0.91 15.74 -10.67
N ASP A 62 -0.41 15.40 -9.48
CA ASP A 62 0.92 14.82 -9.28
C ASP A 62 0.96 13.30 -9.52
N ARG A 63 -0.10 12.71 -10.06
CA ARG A 63 -0.12 11.26 -10.36
C ARG A 63 0.34 11.02 -11.78
N ARG A 64 1.33 10.14 -11.93
CA ARG A 64 1.69 9.55 -13.22
C ARG A 64 1.02 8.19 -13.33
N SER A 65 0.37 7.93 -14.46
CA SER A 65 -0.15 6.60 -14.76
C SER A 65 1.02 5.62 -14.88
N ALA A 66 0.95 4.55 -14.10
CA ALA A 66 1.86 3.42 -14.18
C ALA A 66 1.16 2.33 -15.00
N VAL A 67 1.80 1.90 -16.09
CA VAL A 67 1.29 0.83 -16.96
C VAL A 67 2.26 -0.34 -16.87
N MET A 68 1.75 -1.54 -16.68
CA MET A 68 2.51 -2.76 -16.79
C MET A 68 1.76 -3.79 -17.61
N ILE A 69 2.48 -4.44 -18.51
CA ILE A 69 2.02 -5.58 -19.29
C ILE A 69 2.92 -6.74 -18.89
N MET A 70 2.32 -7.81 -18.38
CA MET A 70 3.03 -9.03 -17.99
C MET A 70 2.42 -10.21 -18.72
N GLN A 71 3.26 -10.96 -19.43
CA GLN A 71 2.88 -12.22 -20.03
C GLN A 71 3.42 -13.36 -19.19
N CYS A 72 2.56 -14.33 -18.92
CA CYS A 72 2.93 -15.59 -18.31
C CYS A 72 2.75 -16.73 -19.30
N ALA A 73 3.63 -17.73 -19.21
CA ALA A 73 3.60 -18.92 -20.04
C ALA A 73 3.80 -20.18 -19.19
N PRO A 74 3.27 -21.34 -19.63
CA PRO A 74 3.61 -22.61 -19.01
C PRO A 74 5.09 -22.92 -19.20
N ASP A 75 5.77 -23.33 -18.14
CA ASP A 75 7.13 -23.88 -18.18
C ASP A 75 7.23 -25.08 -17.25
N GLY A 76 7.44 -26.27 -17.83
CA GLY A 76 7.36 -27.53 -17.10
C GLY A 76 6.03 -27.72 -16.37
N ASP A 77 6.09 -27.87 -15.05
CA ASP A 77 4.92 -28.03 -14.17
C ASP A 77 4.40 -26.69 -13.61
N GLY A 78 5.01 -25.56 -13.99
CA GLY A 78 4.71 -24.23 -13.47
C GLY A 78 4.18 -23.24 -14.51
N ILE A 79 3.87 -22.04 -14.04
CA ILE A 79 3.54 -20.88 -14.88
C ILE A 79 4.52 -19.77 -14.50
N VAL A 80 5.33 -19.35 -15.44
CA VAL A 80 6.42 -18.38 -15.21
C VAL A 80 6.16 -17.09 -15.96
N VAL A 81 6.81 -16.01 -15.53
CA VAL A 81 6.84 -14.75 -16.26
C VAL A 81 7.71 -14.91 -17.50
N ASP A 82 7.08 -14.78 -18.68
CA ASP A 82 7.73 -14.95 -19.99
C ASP A 82 8.18 -13.61 -20.58
N ALA A 83 7.37 -12.56 -20.41
CA ALA A 83 7.70 -11.22 -20.86
C ALA A 83 7.08 -10.14 -19.97
N VAL A 84 7.77 -8.99 -19.87
CA VAL A 84 7.32 -7.83 -19.11
C VAL A 84 7.63 -6.56 -19.88
N SER A 85 6.67 -5.63 -19.91
CA SER A 85 6.87 -4.26 -20.35
C SER A 85 6.25 -3.31 -19.33
N SER A 86 7.00 -2.33 -18.86
CA SER A 86 6.54 -1.35 -17.87
C SER A 86 6.79 0.08 -18.33
N SER A 87 5.92 0.99 -17.91
CA SER A 87 6.16 2.42 -17.99
C SER A 87 7.30 2.82 -17.05
N PRO A 88 8.02 3.94 -17.29
CA PRO A 88 9.14 4.39 -16.45
C PRO A 88 8.74 4.80 -15.02
N PHE A 89 7.45 4.80 -14.72
CA PHE A 89 6.88 5.18 -13.44
C PHE A 89 6.58 3.99 -12.52
N VAL A 90 6.75 2.74 -12.99
CA VAL A 90 6.68 1.58 -12.09
C VAL A 90 8.00 1.46 -11.35
N ASP A 91 7.95 1.25 -10.03
CA ASP A 91 9.13 0.98 -9.22
C ASP A 91 9.90 -0.22 -9.80
N PRO A 92 11.20 -0.09 -10.15
CA PRO A 92 12.01 -1.18 -10.66
C PRO A 92 12.01 -2.43 -9.77
N GLU A 93 11.82 -2.29 -8.45
CA GLU A 93 11.75 -3.42 -7.52
C GLU A 93 10.48 -4.26 -7.71
N VAL A 94 9.40 -3.64 -8.23
CA VAL A 94 8.12 -4.31 -8.51
C VAL A 94 8.16 -5.00 -9.88
N VAL A 95 9.06 -4.62 -10.79
CA VAL A 95 9.14 -5.20 -12.15
C VAL A 95 9.76 -6.60 -12.08
N PRO A 96 9.01 -7.68 -12.34
CA PRO A 96 9.58 -9.02 -12.31
C PRO A 96 10.58 -9.20 -13.45
N THR A 97 11.66 -9.94 -13.19
CA THR A 97 12.57 -10.38 -14.26
C THR A 97 11.98 -11.63 -14.92
N PRO A 98 11.79 -11.65 -16.26
CA PRO A 98 11.32 -12.86 -16.94
C PRO A 98 12.30 -14.02 -16.81
N GLY A 99 11.78 -15.24 -16.73
CA GLY A 99 12.59 -16.46 -16.67
C GLY A 99 11.99 -17.58 -15.82
N PRO A 100 12.63 -18.75 -15.81
CA PRO A 100 12.08 -19.98 -15.22
C PRO A 100 11.92 -19.93 -13.70
N GLU A 101 12.67 -19.07 -13.01
CA GLU A 101 12.59 -18.87 -11.56
C GLU A 101 11.50 -17.85 -11.16
N SER A 102 10.87 -17.19 -12.14
CA SER A 102 9.93 -16.09 -11.92
C SER A 102 8.49 -16.62 -11.92
N ASP A 103 8.05 -17.15 -10.78
CA ASP A 103 6.67 -17.64 -10.62
C ASP A 103 5.64 -16.53 -10.91
N CYS A 104 4.75 -16.80 -11.86
CA CYS A 104 3.78 -15.81 -12.35
C CYS A 104 2.80 -15.37 -11.26
N ALA A 105 2.36 -16.26 -10.38
CA ALA A 105 1.42 -15.93 -9.33
C ALA A 105 2.05 -15.01 -8.27
N THR A 106 3.30 -15.28 -7.90
CA THR A 106 4.09 -14.47 -6.98
C THR A 106 4.38 -13.09 -7.57
N ALA A 107 4.78 -13.03 -8.85
CA ALA A 107 4.96 -11.77 -9.56
C ALA A 107 3.67 -10.95 -9.60
N LEU A 108 2.53 -11.59 -9.89
CA LEU A 108 1.22 -10.94 -9.90
C LEU A 108 0.84 -10.39 -8.53
N ALA A 109 1.08 -11.15 -7.46
CA ALA A 109 0.82 -10.72 -6.09
C ALA A 109 1.63 -9.46 -5.72
N ALA A 110 2.94 -9.45 -6.02
CA ALA A 110 3.81 -8.31 -5.75
C ALA A 110 3.32 -7.02 -6.44
N MET A 111 2.83 -7.13 -7.68
CA MET A 111 2.26 -5.97 -8.40
C MET A 111 0.95 -5.48 -7.79
N VAL A 112 0.07 -6.38 -7.34
CA VAL A 112 -1.18 -6.02 -6.67
C VAL A 112 -0.91 -5.36 -5.32
N ASP A 113 0.06 -5.86 -4.56
CA ASP A 113 0.52 -5.25 -3.31
C ASP A 113 1.14 -3.87 -3.54
N ALA A 114 1.80 -3.66 -4.69
CA ALA A 114 2.28 -2.37 -5.17
C ALA A 114 1.16 -1.46 -5.74
N GLN A 115 -0.11 -1.80 -5.52
CA GLN A 115 -1.29 -1.03 -5.94
C GLN A 115 -1.47 -0.91 -7.47
N LEU A 116 -0.91 -1.83 -8.26
CA LEU A 116 -1.26 -1.97 -9.66
C LEU A 116 -2.55 -2.81 -9.78
N ALA A 117 -3.60 -2.21 -10.33
CA ALA A 117 -4.88 -2.89 -10.52
C ALA A 117 -4.89 -3.67 -11.82
N ILE A 118 -5.27 -4.96 -11.77
CA ILE A 118 -5.54 -5.77 -12.97
C ILE A 118 -6.71 -5.14 -13.74
N ARG A 119 -6.48 -4.79 -15.00
CA ARG A 119 -7.48 -4.19 -15.89
C ARG A 119 -7.99 -5.13 -16.95
N SER A 120 -7.12 -5.99 -17.47
CA SER A 120 -7.50 -7.05 -18.38
C SER A 120 -6.63 -8.26 -18.18
N VAL A 121 -7.23 -9.42 -18.41
CA VAL A 121 -6.55 -10.71 -18.50
C VAL A 121 -6.95 -11.32 -19.83
N THR A 122 -5.97 -11.57 -20.68
CA THR A 122 -6.17 -12.14 -22.00
C THR A 122 -5.50 -13.50 -22.05
N ALA A 123 -6.27 -14.56 -22.31
CA ALA A 123 -5.71 -15.87 -22.61
C ALA A 123 -5.18 -15.86 -24.05
N GLY A 124 -3.89 -16.14 -24.22
CA GLY A 124 -3.26 -16.33 -25.51
C GLY A 124 -3.25 -17.79 -25.96
N GLY A 125 -2.61 -18.07 -27.09
CA GLY A 125 -2.35 -19.43 -27.54
C GLY A 125 -1.34 -20.15 -26.63
N ASN A 126 -1.30 -21.48 -26.70
CA ASN A 126 -0.31 -22.32 -26.00
C ASN A 126 -0.28 -22.14 -24.46
N GLY A 127 -1.41 -21.80 -23.84
CA GLY A 127 -1.50 -21.62 -22.39
C GLY A 127 -0.90 -20.31 -21.87
N THR A 128 -0.51 -19.39 -22.77
CA THR A 128 -0.05 -18.06 -22.35
C THR A 128 -1.19 -17.21 -21.81
N THR A 129 -0.88 -16.32 -20.87
CA THR A 129 -1.82 -15.33 -20.32
C THR A 129 -1.15 -13.98 -20.24
N GLU A 130 -1.80 -12.94 -20.76
CA GLU A 130 -1.33 -11.56 -20.67
C GLU A 130 -2.18 -10.78 -19.66
N TYR A 131 -1.51 -10.08 -18.75
CA TYR A 131 -2.09 -9.20 -17.75
C TYR A 131 -1.75 -7.76 -18.08
N LEU A 132 -2.78 -6.92 -18.21
CA LEU A 132 -2.62 -5.47 -18.18
C LEU A 132 -2.91 -4.99 -16.76
N LEU A 133 -1.92 -4.33 -16.16
CA LEU A 133 -2.07 -3.70 -14.86
C LEU A 133 -1.88 -2.19 -14.99
N LEU A 134 -2.77 -1.44 -14.32
CA LEU A 134 -2.71 0.01 -14.25
C LEU A 134 -2.69 0.46 -12.79
N GLY A 135 -1.78 1.36 -12.47
CA GLY A 135 -1.78 2.09 -11.21
C GLY A 135 -1.40 3.54 -11.41
N TYR A 136 -1.06 4.18 -10.30
CA TYR A 136 -0.52 5.53 -10.32
C TYR A 136 0.56 5.66 -9.25
N VAL A 137 1.64 6.35 -9.58
CA VAL A 137 2.65 6.76 -8.60
C VAL A 137 2.58 8.26 -8.37
N GLY A 138 2.74 8.67 -7.11
CA GLY A 138 2.91 10.09 -6.78
C GLY A 138 4.34 10.52 -7.14
N ILE A 139 4.49 11.71 -7.72
CA ILE A 139 5.83 12.32 -7.84
C ILE A 139 6.21 12.83 -6.44
N SER A 140 7.08 12.12 -5.72
CA SER A 140 7.85 12.81 -4.69
C SER A 140 8.68 13.87 -5.40
N ALA A 141 8.50 15.14 -5.03
CA ALA A 141 9.36 16.22 -5.53
C ALA A 141 10.83 15.84 -5.24
N PRO A 142 11.76 16.11 -6.18
CA PRO A 142 13.18 15.83 -5.99
C PRO A 142 13.77 16.57 -4.78
#